data_AF-A0A9E2W527-F1
#
_entry.id   AF-A0A9E2W527-F1
#
_cell.length_a   1.000
_cell.length_b   1.000
_cell.length_c   1.000
_cell.angle_alpha   90.00
_cell.angle_beta   90.00
_cell.angle_gamma   90.00
#
_symmetry.space_group_name_H-M   'P 1'
#
loop_
_entity.id
_entity.type
_entity.pdbx_description
1 polymer ?
#
loop_
_entity_poly.entity_id
_entity_poly.type
_entity_poly.pdbx_seq_one_letter_code
_entity_poly.pdbx_strand_id
1 'polypeptide(L)'
;MQMNDMAISHHGCVLLVVTALSAIALCGFFITKTSGFGRYNTSVLVVILAISFGCIALISGFLPGQAFSGLLMAVVGFAGGMVVGKEQS
;
A
#
# COMPACT_ATOMS: atom_id res chain seq x y z
N MET A 1 13.56 6.40 32.96
CA MET A 1 13.94 6.39 31.53
C MET A 1 14.04 4.94 31.03
N GLN A 2 12.96 4.16 31.10
CA GLN A 2 12.95 2.76 30.61
C GLN A 2 11.60 2.33 30.02
N MET A 3 10.52 3.09 30.27
CA MET A 3 9.18 2.83 29.71
C MET A 3 8.96 3.44 28.31
N ASN A 4 9.78 4.41 27.88
CA ASN A 4 9.63 5.00 26.55
C ASN A 4 10.26 4.14 25.43
N ASP A 5 11.21 3.27 25.78
CA ASP A 5 11.92 2.41 24.81
C ASP A 5 11.02 1.30 24.26
N MET A 6 10.14 0.73 25.10
CA MET A 6 9.16 -0.29 24.67
C MET A 6 8.08 0.28 23.75
N ALA A 7 7.64 1.52 23.97
CA ALA A 7 6.64 2.17 23.12
C ALA A 7 7.21 2.58 21.76
N ILE A 8 8.44 3.11 21.73
CA ILE A 8 9.17 3.42 20.49
C ILE A 8 9.48 2.13 19.71
N SER A 9 9.78 1.02 20.39
CA SER A 9 10.00 -0.27 19.74
C SER A 9 8.71 -0.82 19.10
N HIS A 10 7.55 -0.74 19.75
CA HIS A 10 6.31 -1.27 19.17
C HIS A 10 5.83 -0.47 17.95
N HIS A 11 5.84 0.87 18.03
CA HIS A 11 5.48 1.72 16.88
C HIS A 11 6.57 1.70 15.80
N GLY A 12 7.85 1.69 16.20
CA GLY A 12 8.99 1.63 15.29
C GLY A 12 9.07 0.29 14.54
N CYS A 13 8.85 -0.84 15.21
CA CYS A 13 8.82 -2.16 14.58
C CYS A 13 7.67 -2.28 13.59
N VAL A 14 6.47 -1.79 13.93
CA VAL A 14 5.31 -1.82 13.01
C VAL A 14 5.59 -0.99 11.77
N LEU A 15 6.17 0.21 11.94
CA LEU A 15 6.50 1.09 10.83
C LEU A 15 7.61 0.48 9.94
N LEU A 16 8.63 -0.14 10.54
CA LEU A 16 9.71 -0.83 9.82
C LEU A 16 9.17 -2.04 9.04
N VAL A 17 8.34 -2.88 9.66
CA VAL A 17 7.72 -4.05 9.01
C VAL A 17 6.83 -3.62 7.84
N VAL A 18 5.98 -2.61 8.01
CA VAL A 18 5.10 -2.10 6.95
C VAL A 18 5.90 -1.46 5.82
N THR A 19 6.97 -0.74 6.15
CA THR A 19 7.86 -0.15 5.14
C THR A 19 8.61 -1.23 4.37
N ALA A 20 9.11 -2.27 5.05
CA ALA A 20 9.76 -3.40 4.42
C ALA A 20 8.80 -4.18 3.51
N LEU A 21 7.57 -4.46 3.97
CA LEU A 21 6.53 -5.09 3.16
C LEU A 21 6.17 -4.26 1.92
N SER A 22 6.04 -2.94 2.09
CA SER A 22 5.79 -2.02 0.97
C SER A 22 6.93 -2.03 -0.03
N ALA A 23 8.18 -2.00 0.43
CA ALA A 23 9.37 -2.08 -0.41
C ALA A 23 9.47 -3.42 -1.15
N ILE A 24 9.16 -4.54 -0.48
CA ILE A 24 9.11 -5.88 -1.10
C ILE A 24 7.99 -5.94 -2.14
N ALA A 25 6.81 -5.37 -1.88
CA ALA A 25 5.71 -5.33 -2.83
C ALA A 25 6.07 -4.52 -4.08
N LEU A 26 6.71 -3.35 -3.92
CA LEU A 26 7.23 -2.55 -5.04
C LEU A 26 8.33 -3.30 -5.79
N CYS A 27 9.31 -3.87 -5.09
CA CYS A 27 10.42 -4.58 -5.72
C CYS A 27 9.93 -5.83 -6.47
N GLY A 28 9.02 -6.60 -5.86
CA GLY A 28 8.34 -7.72 -6.50
C GLY A 28 7.60 -7.30 -7.75
N PHE A 29 6.85 -6.19 -7.71
CA PHE A 29 6.18 -5.64 -8.89
C PHE A 29 7.15 -5.29 -10.03
N PHE A 30 8.32 -4.71 -9.71
CA PHE A 30 9.36 -4.42 -10.70
C PHE A 30 10.06 -5.69 -11.24
N ILE A 31 10.22 -6.73 -10.42
CA ILE A 31 10.86 -8.01 -10.81
C ILE A 31 9.92 -8.88 -11.65
N THR A 32 8.61 -8.90 -11.37
CA THR A 32 7.63 -9.68 -12.16
C THR A 32 7.41 -9.11 -13.58
N LYS A 33 8.11 -8.03 -13.93
CA LYS A 33 7.98 -7.33 -15.20
C LYS A 33 8.77 -8.04 -16.33
N THR A 34 8.19 -9.10 -16.90
CA THR A 34 8.64 -9.63 -18.19
C THR A 34 7.78 -9.02 -19.31
N SER A 35 8.40 -8.25 -20.20
CA SER A 35 7.85 -7.73 -21.46
C SER A 35 6.53 -6.91 -21.41
N GLY A 36 6.67 -5.57 -21.32
CA GLY A 36 5.61 -4.62 -21.66
C GLY A 36 4.88 -3.99 -20.47
N PHE A 37 4.99 -2.66 -20.33
CA PHE A 37 4.15 -1.90 -19.38
C PHE A 37 2.77 -1.68 -19.99
N GLY A 38 1.91 -2.69 -19.87
CA GLY A 38 0.50 -2.56 -20.23
C GLY A 38 -0.24 -1.61 -19.29
N ARG A 39 -1.33 -1.02 -19.77
CA ARG A 39 -2.22 -0.12 -19.00
C ARG A 39 -2.69 -0.74 -17.68
N TYR A 40 -2.86 -2.07 -17.65
CA TYR A 40 -3.24 -2.82 -16.46
C TYR A 40 -2.14 -2.84 -15.38
N ASN A 41 -0.87 -3.00 -15.75
CA ASN A 41 0.24 -3.00 -14.79
C ASN A 41 0.39 -1.62 -14.12
N THR A 42 0.27 -0.54 -14.87
CA THR A 42 0.33 0.82 -14.30
C THR A 42 -0.79 1.04 -13.27
N SER A 43 -2.00 0.55 -13.53
CA SER A 43 -3.11 0.63 -12.57
C SER A 43 -2.88 -0.22 -11.32
N VAL A 44 -2.32 -1.43 -11.43
CA VAL A 44 -1.93 -2.26 -10.27
C VAL A 44 -0.85 -1.55 -9.45
N LEU A 45 0.13 -0.92 -10.10
CA LEU A 45 1.19 -0.16 -9.42
C LEU A 45 0.58 0.99 -8.60
N VAL A 46 -0.38 1.73 -9.17
CA VAL A 46 -1.06 2.83 -8.46
C VAL A 46 -1.81 2.32 -7.23
N VAL A 47 -2.47 1.15 -7.31
CA VAL A 47 -3.14 0.52 -6.15
C VAL A 47 -2.14 0.16 -5.06
N ILE A 48 -1.04 -0.49 -5.42
CA ILE A 48 0.02 -0.87 -4.49
C ILE A 48 0.63 0.38 -3.83
N LEU A 49 0.87 1.44 -4.61
CA LEU A 49 1.37 2.71 -4.09
C LEU A 49 0.39 3.36 -3.11
N ALA A 50 -0.89 3.43 -3.46
CA ALA A 50 -1.93 4.07 -2.65
C ALA A 50 -2.09 3.36 -1.29
N ILE A 51 -2.12 2.02 -1.28
CA ILE A 51 -2.18 1.24 -0.04
C ILE A 51 -0.90 1.43 0.78
N SER A 52 0.27 1.37 0.15
CA SER A 52 1.56 1.50 0.84
C SER A 52 1.67 2.86 1.54
N PHE A 53 1.37 3.95 0.82
CA PHE A 53 1.34 5.29 1.41
C PHE A 53 0.25 5.46 2.47
N GLY A 54 -0.94 4.89 2.24
CA GLY A 54 -2.04 4.92 3.20
C GLY A 54 -1.68 4.27 4.53
N CYS A 55 -1.05 3.09 4.49
CA CYS A 55 -0.61 2.37 5.68
C CYS A 55 0.48 3.15 6.44
N ILE A 56 1.47 3.70 5.73
CA ILE A 56 2.53 4.52 6.35
C ILE A 56 1.92 5.77 6.98
N ALA A 57 0.99 6.45 6.29
CA ALA A 57 0.33 7.66 6.78
C ALA A 57 -0.58 7.39 8.00
N LEU A 58 -1.26 6.24 8.05
CA LEU A 58 -2.07 5.81 9.19
C LEU A 58 -1.20 5.52 10.42
N ILE A 59 -0.08 4.79 10.23
CA ILE A 59 0.83 4.43 11.34
C ILE A 59 1.59 5.64 11.85
N SER A 60 1.90 6.60 10.97
CA SER A 60 2.57 7.86 11.32
C SER A 60 1.61 8.88 11.98
N GLY A 61 0.32 8.57 12.09
CA GLY A 61 -0.70 9.46 12.65
C GLY A 61 -1.04 10.67 11.77
N PHE A 62 -0.52 10.73 10.54
CA PHE A 62 -0.83 11.78 9.56
C PHE A 62 -2.25 11.65 9.00
N LEU A 63 -2.81 10.44 9.04
CA LEU A 63 -4.13 10.14 8.49
C LEU A 63 -5.06 9.55 9.56
N PRO A 64 -6.21 10.18 9.87
CA PRO A 64 -7.18 9.58 10.77
C PRO A 64 -7.75 8.29 10.16
N GLY A 65 -8.03 7.30 11.00
CA GLY A 65 -8.54 5.99 10.54
C GLY A 65 -9.80 6.09 9.66
N GLN A 66 -10.62 7.12 9.88
CA GLN A 66 -11.80 7.40 9.07
C GLN A 66 -11.47 7.74 7.60
N ALA A 67 -10.40 8.51 7.38
CA ALA A 67 -9.92 8.83 6.03
C ALA A 67 -9.25 7.61 5.38
N PHE A 68 -8.58 6.75 6.17
CA PHE A 68 -8.02 5.50 5.67
C PHE A 68 -9.10 4.51 5.23
N SER A 69 -10.23 4.42 5.92
CA SER A 69 -11.38 3.62 5.46
C SER A 69 -11.90 4.10 4.10
N GLY A 70 -11.94 5.43 3.88
CA GLY A 70 -12.29 6.00 2.58
C GLY A 70 -11.29 5.65 1.48
N LEU A 71 -9.99 5.67 1.81
CA LEU A 71 -8.93 5.22 0.91
C LEU A 71 -9.10 3.74 0.54
N LEU A 72 -9.33 2.85 1.52
CA LEU A 72 -9.54 1.43 1.27
C LEU A 72 -10.76 1.20 0.36
N MET A 73 -11.85 1.92 0.59
CA MET A 73 -13.04 1.80 -0.24
C MET A 73 -12.77 2.26 -1.68
N ALA A 74 -12.04 3.36 -1.87
CA ALA A 74 -11.64 3.85 -3.19
C ALA A 74 -10.73 2.84 -3.90
N VAL A 75 -9.79 2.23 -3.18
CA VAL A 75 -8.88 1.22 -3.73
C VAL A 75 -9.64 -0.06 -4.14
N VAL A 76 -10.58 -0.53 -3.32
CA VAL A 76 -11.42 -1.69 -3.67
C VAL A 76 -12.28 -1.39 -4.90
N GLY A 77 -12.88 -0.20 -4.98
CA GLY A 77 -13.64 0.23 -6.16
C GLY A 77 -12.78 0.32 -7.42
N PHE A 78 -11.57 0.86 -7.29
CA PHE A 78 -10.60 0.93 -8.39
C PHE A 78 -10.15 -0.45 -8.85
N ALA A 79 -9.82 -1.35 -7.91
CA ALA A 79 -9.46 -2.73 -8.21
C ALA A 79 -10.61 -3.51 -8.86
N GLY A 80 -11.85 -3.34 -8.37
CA GLY A 80 -13.05 -3.93 -8.98
C GLY A 80 -13.27 -3.45 -10.42
N GLY A 81 -13.13 -2.15 -10.67
CA GLY A 81 -13.21 -1.58 -12.01
C GLY A 81 -12.12 -2.09 -12.97
N MET A 82 -10.91 -2.33 -12.46
CA MET A 82 -9.83 -2.94 -13.24
C MET A 82 -10.13 -4.38 -13.66
N VAL A 83 -10.68 -5.22 -12.75
CA VAL A 83 -10.98 -6.63 -13.05
C VAL A 83 -12.08 -6.73 -14.10
N VAL A 84 -13.15 -5.94 -13.96
CA VAL A 84 -14.26 -5.89 -14.93
C VAL A 84 -13.80 -5.37 -16.29
N GLY A 85 -12.97 -4.33 -16.31
CA GLY A 85 -12.41 -3.79 -17.55
C GLY A 85 -11.47 -4.74 -18.29
N LYS A 86 -10.89 -5.75 -17.61
CA LYS A 86 -10.04 -6.78 -18.22
C LYS A 86 -10.84 -7.87 -18.95
N GLU A 87 -12.14 -7.97 -18.70
CA GLU A 87 -13.03 -8.98 -19.31
C GLU A 87 -13.71 -8.44 -20.59
N GLN A 88 -13.75 -7.12 -20.76
CA GLN A 88 -14.37 -6.44 -21.91
C GLN A 88 -13.39 -6.02 -23.02
N SER A 89 -12.08 -6.30 -22.88
CA SER A 89 -11.04 -5.85 -23.82
C SER A 89 -10.32 -6.98 -24.53
#